data_AF-A0A355TP64-F1
#
_entry.id   AF-A0A355TP64-F1
#
_cell.length_a   1.000
_cell.length_b   1.000
_cell.length_c   1.000
_cell.angle_alpha   90.00
_cell.angle_beta   90.00
_cell.angle_gamma   90.00
#
_symmetry.space_group_name_H-M   'P 1'
#
loop_
_entity.id
_entity.type
_entity.pdbx_description
1 polymer ?
#
loop_
_entity_poly.entity_id
_entity_poly.type
_entity_poly.pdbx_seq_one_letter_code
_entity_poly.pdbx_strand_id
1 'polypeptide(L)'
;MTVYERRVEADAYDIGKITSEIDTNMTEQQRNELTKALKDQTARLKDTIKAIEEANCPKPCQNMRVHYQGALQNRLEHCQVLADFLEKKYRPGQAVDGKALAELKSKTGKLAQETAEYENKIHEDKVLLANSYREVQLPEVVESK
;
A
#
# COMPACT_ATOMS: atom_id res chain seq x y z
N MET A 1 -6.04 -8.98 14.63
CA MET A 1 -5.59 -7.79 13.89
C MET A 1 -4.33 -7.22 14.54
N THR A 2 -3.18 -7.35 13.89
CA THR A 2 -1.92 -6.72 14.32
C THR A 2 -1.94 -5.22 13.99
N VAL A 3 -1.06 -4.43 14.61
CA VAL A 3 -0.92 -2.98 14.36
C VAL A 3 -0.56 -2.68 12.90
N TYR A 4 0.09 -3.63 12.22
CA TYR A 4 0.49 -3.53 10.81
C TYR A 4 -0.73 -3.59 9.87
N GLU A 5 -1.69 -4.47 10.14
CA GLU A 5 -2.90 -4.63 9.31
C GLU A 5 -3.75 -3.35 9.28
N ARG A 6 -3.97 -2.73 10.43
CA ARG A 6 -4.74 -1.47 10.52
C ARG A 6 -4.07 -0.31 9.80
N ARG A 7 -2.72 -0.29 9.76
CA ARG A 7 -1.96 0.74 9.05
C ARG A 7 -2.03 0.55 7.53
N VAL A 8 -1.87 -0.70 7.09
CA VAL A 8 -2.01 -1.06 5.66
C VAL A 8 -3.43 -0.80 5.17
N GLU A 9 -4.49 -1.02 5.93
CA GLU A 9 -5.84 -0.70 5.44
C GLU A 9 -6.11 0.82 5.35
N ALA A 10 -5.64 1.59 6.33
CA ALA A 10 -5.79 3.05 6.34
C ALA A 10 -5.05 3.72 5.17
N ASP A 11 -3.81 3.28 4.89
CA ASP A 11 -3.00 3.84 3.80
C ASP A 11 -3.57 3.56 2.41
N ALA A 12 -4.32 2.46 2.23
CA ALA A 12 -4.95 2.09 0.94
C ALA A 12 -6.06 3.07 0.56
N TYR A 13 -6.86 3.45 1.55
CA TYR A 13 -8.01 4.33 1.39
C TYR A 13 -7.59 5.75 1.03
N ASP A 14 -6.53 6.26 1.66
CA ASP A 14 -6.03 7.61 1.42
C ASP A 14 -5.47 7.77 -0.01
N ILE A 15 -4.74 6.78 -0.53
CA ILE A 15 -4.16 6.85 -1.89
C ILE A 15 -5.26 6.81 -2.96
N GLY A 16 -6.23 5.91 -2.83
CA GLY A 16 -7.33 5.79 -3.80
C GLY A 16 -8.16 7.08 -3.92
N LYS A 17 -8.38 7.76 -2.79
CA LYS A 17 -9.05 9.06 -2.76
C LYS A 17 -8.24 10.14 -3.47
N ILE A 18 -6.94 10.23 -3.18
CA ILE A 18 -6.05 11.23 -3.78
C ILE A 18 -5.98 11.07 -5.31
N THR A 19 -5.88 9.86 -5.82
CA THR A 19 -5.84 9.60 -7.28
C THR A 19 -7.12 10.05 -7.99
N SER A 20 -8.28 9.98 -7.33
CA SER A 20 -9.55 10.42 -7.90
C SER A 20 -9.72 11.94 -7.99
N GLU A 21 -8.99 12.70 -7.18
CA GLU A 21 -9.11 14.17 -7.12
C GLU A 21 -8.26 14.88 -8.20
N ILE A 22 -7.27 14.18 -8.79
CA ILE A 22 -6.35 14.73 -9.80
C ILE A 22 -7.02 15.04 -11.14
N ASP A 23 -8.20 14.44 -11.43
CA ASP A 23 -8.99 14.72 -12.64
C ASP A 23 -9.80 16.03 -12.55
N THR A 24 -9.72 16.77 -11.44
CA THR A 24 -10.44 18.03 -11.25
C THR A 24 -9.54 19.26 -11.44
N ASN A 25 -10.14 20.38 -11.84
CA ASN A 25 -9.44 21.67 -11.77
C ASN A 25 -9.19 22.01 -10.30
N MET A 26 -7.91 21.95 -9.89
CA MET A 26 -7.45 22.21 -8.54
C MET A 26 -6.81 23.61 -8.48
N THR A 27 -7.09 24.31 -7.39
CA THR A 27 -6.40 25.55 -7.05
C THR A 27 -4.95 25.28 -6.65
N GLU A 28 -4.12 26.33 -6.64
CA GLU A 28 -2.73 26.22 -6.17
C GLU A 28 -2.64 25.79 -4.71
N GLN A 29 -3.57 26.25 -3.87
CA GLN A 29 -3.65 25.85 -2.47
C GLN A 29 -3.96 24.35 -2.36
N GLN A 30 -4.96 23.85 -3.09
CA GLN A 30 -5.32 22.42 -3.09
C GLN A 30 -4.16 21.56 -3.61
N ARG A 31 -3.47 21.98 -4.67
CA ARG A 31 -2.27 21.29 -5.16
C ARG A 31 -1.20 21.20 -4.06
N ASN A 32 -0.91 22.31 -3.39
CA ASN A 32 0.13 22.37 -2.36
C ASN A 32 -0.23 21.49 -1.14
N GLU A 33 -1.48 21.52 -0.70
CA GLU A 33 -1.99 20.68 0.39
C GLU A 33 -1.92 19.19 0.02
N LEU A 34 -2.29 18.84 -1.22
CA LEU A 34 -2.23 17.46 -1.70
C LEU A 34 -0.79 16.95 -1.80
N THR A 35 0.11 17.74 -2.37
CA THR A 35 1.54 17.40 -2.44
C THR A 35 2.13 17.23 -1.04
N LYS A 36 1.75 18.08 -0.09
CA LYS A 36 2.19 17.95 1.31
C LYS A 36 1.68 16.65 1.93
N ALA A 37 0.39 16.34 1.77
CA ALA A 37 -0.19 15.10 2.28
C ALA A 37 0.51 13.85 1.69
N LEU A 38 0.80 13.86 0.39
CA LEU A 38 1.53 12.77 -0.28
C LEU A 38 2.96 12.60 0.24
N LYS A 39 3.66 13.71 0.53
CA LYS A 39 5.01 13.67 1.12
C LYS A 39 4.99 13.17 2.56
N ASP A 40 4.03 13.61 3.36
CA ASP A 40 3.85 13.14 4.74
C ASP A 40 3.53 11.63 4.75
N GLN A 41 2.68 11.16 3.83
CA GLN A 41 2.39 9.74 3.67
C GLN A 41 3.61 8.95 3.21
N THR A 42 4.40 9.49 2.26
CA THR A 42 5.65 8.88 1.81
C THR A 42 6.63 8.68 2.97
N ALA A 43 6.77 9.66 3.87
CA ALA A 43 7.62 9.53 5.05
C ALA A 43 7.13 8.42 5.98
N ARG A 44 5.84 8.38 6.28
CA ARG A 44 5.22 7.34 7.13
C ARG A 44 5.36 5.93 6.55
N LEU A 45 5.20 5.78 5.23
CA LEU A 45 5.38 4.50 4.55
C LEU A 45 6.83 4.01 4.65
N LYS A 46 7.82 4.90 4.49
CA LYS A 46 9.24 4.55 4.68
C LYS A 46 9.52 4.06 6.10
N ASP A 47 9.01 4.77 7.11
CA ASP A 47 9.18 4.39 8.52
C ASP A 47 8.54 3.01 8.80
N THR A 48 7.37 2.76 8.20
CA THR A 48 6.67 1.47 8.34
C THR A 48 7.40 0.34 7.66
N ILE A 49 7.89 0.53 6.43
CA ILE A 49 8.70 -0.45 5.70
C ILE A 49 9.95 -0.81 6.53
N LYS A 50 10.65 0.21 7.05
CA LYS A 50 11.84 0.01 7.90
C LYS A 50 11.50 -0.76 9.18
N ALA A 51 10.39 -0.42 9.85
CA ALA A 51 9.96 -1.14 11.05
C ALA A 51 9.64 -2.61 10.76
N ILE A 52 9.13 -2.93 9.57
CA ILE A 52 8.90 -4.31 9.13
C ILE A 52 10.22 -5.01 8.77
N GLU A 53 11.19 -4.28 8.19
CA GLU A 53 12.53 -4.79 7.90
C GLU A 53 13.27 -5.23 9.18
N GLU A 54 13.15 -4.44 10.24
CA GLU A 54 13.80 -4.67 11.53
C GLU A 54 13.02 -5.69 12.40
N ALA A 55 11.76 -5.98 12.08
CA ALA A 55 10.95 -6.94 12.83
C ALA A 55 11.46 -8.38 12.65
N ASN A 56 11.83 -9.02 13.76
CA ASN A 56 12.24 -10.42 13.75
C ASN A 56 11.00 -11.33 13.55
N CYS A 57 10.85 -11.86 12.33
CA CYS A 57 9.72 -12.69 11.95
C CYS A 57 10.15 -14.17 11.84
N PRO A 58 9.64 -15.09 12.69
CA PRO A 58 9.87 -16.52 12.53
C PRO A 58 9.31 -17.07 11.20
N LYS A 59 9.83 -18.21 10.74
CA LYS A 59 9.57 -18.79 9.40
C LYS A 59 8.11 -18.75 8.89
N PRO A 60 7.05 -19.02 9.67
CA PRO A 60 5.69 -18.98 9.12
C PRO A 60 5.19 -17.55 8.81
N CYS A 61 5.86 -16.49 9.30
CA CYS A 61 5.49 -15.10 9.02
C CYS A 61 6.46 -14.37 8.06
N GLN A 62 7.51 -15.06 7.57
CA GLN A 62 8.47 -14.46 6.63
C GLN A 62 7.84 -14.12 5.27
N ASN A 63 7.01 -15.01 4.72
CA ASN A 63 6.31 -14.76 3.45
C ASN A 63 5.33 -13.58 3.58
N MET A 64 4.56 -13.58 4.67
CA MET A 64 3.64 -12.49 4.99
C MET A 64 4.36 -11.15 5.12
N ARG A 65 5.54 -11.13 5.76
CA ARG A 65 6.40 -9.95 5.83
C ARG A 65 6.79 -9.45 4.43
N VAL A 66 7.25 -10.33 3.54
CA VAL A 66 7.63 -9.96 2.16
C VAL A 66 6.43 -9.37 1.41
N HIS A 67 5.26 -9.97 1.52
CA HIS A 67 4.07 -9.47 0.84
C HIS A 67 3.60 -8.11 1.39
N TYR A 68 3.67 -7.89 2.71
CA TYR A 68 3.43 -6.57 3.30
C TYR A 68 4.42 -5.53 2.82
N GLN A 69 5.72 -5.87 2.76
CA GLN A 69 6.74 -4.97 2.25
C GLN A 69 6.45 -4.58 0.80
N GLY A 70 6.13 -5.56 -0.06
CA GLY A 70 5.77 -5.30 -1.46
C GLY A 70 4.56 -4.36 -1.60
N ALA A 71 3.47 -4.62 -0.87
CA ALA A 71 2.29 -3.74 -0.89
C ALA A 71 2.63 -2.30 -0.46
N LEU A 72 3.40 -2.14 0.62
CA LEU A 72 3.79 -0.82 1.13
C LEU A 72 4.74 -0.10 0.18
N GLN A 73 5.62 -0.82 -0.50
CA GLN A 73 6.59 -0.27 -1.44
C GLN A 73 5.91 0.22 -2.72
N ASN A 74 4.92 -0.51 -3.22
CA ASN A 74 4.10 -0.07 -4.36
C ASN A 74 3.30 1.19 -4.02
N ARG A 75 2.75 1.27 -2.80
CA ARG A 75 2.06 2.47 -2.32
C ARG A 75 2.99 3.65 -2.11
N LEU A 76 4.21 3.42 -1.63
CA LEU A 76 5.25 4.43 -1.53
C LEU A 76 5.54 5.02 -2.91
N GLU A 77 5.74 4.17 -3.91
CA GLU A 77 5.98 4.62 -5.28
C GLU A 77 4.75 5.35 -5.85
N HIS A 78 3.54 4.88 -5.55
CA HIS A 78 2.30 5.54 -5.95
C HIS A 78 2.27 6.98 -5.41
N CYS A 79 2.49 7.19 -4.12
CA CYS A 79 2.54 8.53 -3.51
C CYS A 79 3.61 9.42 -4.15
N GLN A 80 4.80 8.88 -4.39
CA GLN A 80 5.91 9.63 -4.99
C GLN A 80 5.60 10.08 -6.42
N VAL A 81 5.04 9.18 -7.24
CA VAL A 81 4.67 9.47 -8.62
C VAL A 81 3.59 10.56 -8.69
N LEU A 82 2.58 10.50 -7.80
CA LEU A 82 1.56 11.54 -7.72
C LEU A 82 2.13 12.89 -7.29
N ALA A 83 2.98 12.91 -6.26
CA ALA A 83 3.60 14.13 -5.78
C ALA A 83 4.48 14.77 -6.86
N ASP A 84 5.30 13.97 -7.53
CA ASP A 84 6.16 14.42 -8.62
C ASP A 84 5.35 15.01 -9.78
N PHE A 85 4.22 14.39 -10.12
CA PHE A 85 3.32 14.91 -11.15
C PHE A 85 2.74 16.27 -10.75
N LEU A 86 2.23 16.39 -9.52
CA LEU A 86 1.67 17.64 -9.02
C LEU A 86 2.71 18.77 -8.99
N GLU A 87 3.95 18.48 -8.63
CA GLU A 87 5.01 19.50 -8.57
C GLU A 87 5.57 19.90 -9.93
N LYS A 88 5.75 18.92 -10.84
CA LYS A 88 6.51 19.14 -12.08
C LYS A 88 5.62 19.33 -13.30
N LYS A 89 4.42 18.76 -13.29
CA LYS A 89 3.54 18.64 -14.47
C LYS A 89 2.18 19.29 -14.29
N TYR A 90 1.75 19.56 -13.06
CA TYR A 90 0.49 20.24 -12.78
C TYR A 90 0.71 21.75 -12.52
N ARG A 91 0.10 22.58 -13.36
CA ARG A 91 0.07 24.04 -13.17
C ARG A 91 -1.37 24.52 -13.05
N PRO A 92 -1.78 25.03 -11.88
CA PRO A 92 -3.14 25.55 -11.67
C PRO A 92 -3.51 26.59 -12.74
N GLY A 93 -4.71 26.49 -13.29
CA GLY A 93 -5.18 27.38 -14.36
C GLY A 93 -4.61 27.12 -15.75
N GLN A 94 -3.77 26.09 -15.92
CA GLN A 94 -3.33 25.60 -17.23
C GLN A 94 -3.95 24.23 -17.51
N ALA A 95 -4.25 23.96 -18.78
CA ALA A 95 -4.66 22.63 -19.20
C ALA A 95 -3.53 21.63 -18.89
N VAL A 96 -3.88 20.54 -18.22
CA VAL A 96 -2.95 19.44 -17.96
C VAL A 96 -2.59 18.76 -19.27
N ASP A 97 -1.30 18.46 -19.48
CA ASP A 97 -0.85 17.70 -20.63
C ASP A 97 -1.49 16.30 -20.62
N GLY A 98 -2.33 16.02 -21.61
CA GLY A 98 -3.09 14.77 -21.69
C GLY A 98 -2.21 13.53 -21.82
N LYS A 99 -1.00 13.64 -22.41
CA LYS A 99 -0.05 12.54 -22.50
C LYS A 99 0.60 12.29 -21.14
N ALA A 100 0.99 13.34 -20.42
CA ALA A 100 1.53 13.22 -19.07
C ALA A 100 0.50 12.63 -18.10
N LEU A 101 -0.77 13.03 -18.24
CA LEU A 101 -1.88 12.49 -17.43
C LEU A 101 -2.14 11.01 -17.76
N ALA A 102 -2.10 10.61 -19.03
CA ALA A 102 -2.28 9.21 -19.43
C ALA A 102 -1.13 8.33 -18.90
N GLU A 103 0.11 8.82 -18.94
CA GLU A 103 1.27 8.12 -18.38
C GLU A 103 1.15 7.96 -16.86
N LEU A 104 0.72 9.02 -16.16
CA LEU A 104 0.42 8.98 -14.73
C LEU A 104 -0.61 7.89 -14.41
N LYS A 105 -1.74 7.88 -15.11
CA LYS A 105 -2.82 6.90 -14.91
C LYS A 105 -2.37 5.48 -15.18
N SER A 106 -1.57 5.27 -16.23
CA SER A 106 -1.00 3.96 -16.53
C SER A 106 -0.06 3.47 -15.43
N LYS A 107 0.84 4.33 -14.95
CA LYS A 107 1.80 3.97 -13.90
C LYS A 107 1.10 3.69 -12.57
N THR A 108 0.20 4.58 -12.15
CA THR A 108 -0.58 4.44 -10.91
C THR A 108 -1.54 3.25 -10.95
N GLY A 109 -2.14 2.97 -12.11
CA GLY A 109 -2.99 1.79 -12.31
C GLY A 109 -2.22 0.46 -12.15
N LYS A 110 -1.00 0.37 -12.70
CA LYS A 110 -0.14 -0.81 -12.51
C LYS A 110 0.24 -1.00 -11.05
N LEU A 111 0.67 0.07 -10.37
CA LEU A 111 1.01 0.02 -8.95
C LEU A 111 -0.19 -0.41 -8.10
N ALA A 112 -1.39 0.06 -8.42
CA ALA A 112 -2.61 -0.37 -7.74
C ALA A 112 -2.93 -1.86 -7.96
N GLN A 113 -2.79 -2.34 -9.20
CA GLN A 113 -2.98 -3.76 -9.52
C GLN A 113 -2.00 -4.66 -8.75
N GLU A 114 -0.71 -4.35 -8.81
CA GLU A 114 0.32 -5.12 -8.11
C GLU A 114 0.13 -5.05 -6.58
N THR A 115 -0.33 -3.90 -6.05
CA THR A 115 -0.69 -3.78 -4.63
C THR A 115 -1.82 -4.74 -4.26
N ALA A 116 -2.87 -4.84 -5.08
CA ALA A 116 -3.97 -5.78 -4.85
C ALA A 116 -3.51 -7.25 -4.91
N GLU A 117 -2.55 -7.57 -5.76
CA GLU A 117 -1.94 -8.91 -5.80
C GLU A 117 -1.20 -9.24 -4.50
N TYR A 118 -0.46 -8.28 -3.92
CA TYR A 118 0.15 -8.46 -2.60
C TYR A 118 -0.90 -8.58 -1.50
N GLU A 119 -1.99 -7.81 -1.53
CA GLU A 119 -3.08 -7.91 -0.56
C GLU A 119 -3.78 -9.29 -0.60
N ASN A 120 -3.97 -9.85 -1.79
CA ASN A 120 -4.47 -11.22 -1.94
C ASN A 120 -3.52 -12.25 -1.33
N LYS A 121 -2.21 -12.14 -1.60
CA LYS A 121 -1.20 -13.03 -1.00
C LYS A 121 -1.13 -12.90 0.52
N ILE A 122 -1.26 -11.68 1.05
CA ILE A 122 -1.37 -11.42 2.49
C ILE A 122 -2.59 -12.14 3.07
N HIS A 123 -3.72 -12.14 2.37
CA HIS A 123 -4.92 -12.87 2.78
C HIS A 123 -4.69 -14.38 2.79
N GLU A 124 -4.08 -14.93 1.74
CA GLU A 124 -3.71 -16.35 1.65
C GLU A 124 -2.78 -16.77 2.80
N ASP A 125 -1.74 -15.98 3.09
CA ASP A 125 -0.81 -16.22 4.19
C ASP A 125 -1.53 -16.26 5.55
N LYS A 126 -2.52 -15.37 5.77
CA LYS A 126 -3.34 -15.38 7.00
C LYS A 126 -4.12 -16.67 7.15
N VAL A 127 -4.72 -17.15 6.05
CA VAL A 127 -5.49 -18.40 6.05
C VAL A 127 -4.57 -19.59 6.35
N LEU A 128 -3.39 -19.64 5.72
CA LEU A 128 -2.40 -20.70 5.96
C LEU A 128 -1.89 -20.69 7.41
N LEU A 129 -1.55 -19.52 7.95
CA LEU A 129 -1.18 -19.35 9.36
C LEU A 129 -2.30 -19.85 10.28
N ALA A 130 -3.54 -19.41 10.08
CA ALA A 130 -4.68 -19.83 10.89
C ALA A 130 -4.90 -21.35 10.85
N ASN A 131 -4.75 -21.99 9.69
CA ASN A 131 -4.88 -23.43 9.54
C ASN A 131 -3.73 -24.20 10.21
N SER A 132 -2.49 -23.71 10.11
CA SER A 132 -1.35 -24.31 10.81
C SER A 132 -1.51 -24.32 12.34
N TYR A 133 -2.10 -23.27 12.93
CA TYR A 133 -2.41 -23.25 14.36
C TYR A 133 -3.57 -24.18 14.74
N ARG A 134 -4.47 -24.48 13.80
CA ARG A 134 -5.60 -25.39 13.98
C ARG A 134 -5.15 -26.86 13.99
N GLU A 135 -4.21 -27.24 13.13
CA GLU A 135 -3.64 -28.59 13.10
C GLU A 135 -2.86 -28.94 14.37
N VAL A 136 -2.21 -27.94 15.00
CA VAL A 136 -1.48 -28.12 16.27
C VAL A 136 -2.43 -28.22 17.49
N GLN A 137 -3.68 -27.81 17.36
CA GLN A 137 -4.68 -27.86 18.45
C GLN A 137 -5.60 -29.08 18.42
N LEU A 138 -5.48 -29.98 17.43
CA LEU A 138 -6.17 -31.26 17.51
C LEU A 138 -5.48 -32.10 18.60
N PRO A 139 -6.12 -32.38 19.75
CA PRO A 139 -5.58 -33.39 20.63
C PRO A 139 -5.50 -34.68 19.81
N GLU A 140 -4.35 -35.35 19.85
CA GLU A 140 -4.25 -36.73 19.39
C GLU A 140 -5.41 -37.48 20.05
N VAL A 141 -6.40 -37.87 19.24
CA VAL A 141 -7.37 -38.87 19.67
C VAL A 141 -6.55 -40.14 19.76
N VAL A 142 -5.99 -40.38 20.95
CA VAL A 142 -5.44 -41.67 21.31
C VAL A 142 -6.63 -42.62 21.30
N GLU A 143 -6.86 -43.27 20.16
CA GLU A 143 -7.74 -44.44 20.09
C GLU A 143 -7.20 -45.45 21.10
N SER A 144 -7.80 -45.46 22.28
CA SER A 144 -7.54 -46.47 23.29
C SER A 144 -8.16 -47.77 22.80
N LYS A 145 -7.31 -48.67 22.29
CA LYS A 145 -7.66 -50.07 22.03
C LYS A 145 -7.70 -50.87 23.32
#